data_AF-A0A7X6UK19-F1
#
_entry.id   AF-A0A7X6UK19-F1
#
_cell.length_a   1.000
_cell.length_b   1.000
_cell.length_c   1.000
_cell.angle_alpha   90.00
_cell.angle_beta   90.00
_cell.angle_gamma   90.00
#
_symmetry.space_group_name_H-M   'P 1'
#
loop_
_entity.id
_entity.type
_entity.pdbx_description
1 polymer ?
#
loop_
_entity_poly.entity_id
_entity_poly.type
_entity_poly.pdbx_seq_one_letter_code
_entity_poly.pdbx_strand_id
1 'polypeptide(L)' 'AAARVYCGKLMLDQGVLAAKKLKELGEDHYDANFFKGKIASSKFYIMNVVPEVFGFESAMKVADTSAIDIAEDCLL' A
#
# COMPACT_ATOMS: atom_id res chain seq x y z
N ALA A 1 2.66 4.03 9.21
CA ALA A 1 1.96 4.64 8.05
C ALA A 1 2.90 5.01 6.88
N ALA A 2 3.99 5.76 7.10
CA ALA A 2 4.86 6.29 6.04
C ALA A 2 5.37 5.25 5.02
N ALA A 3 5.82 4.08 5.48
CA ALA A 3 6.29 3.00 4.60
C ALA A 3 5.23 2.54 3.58
N ARG A 4 3.94 2.51 3.96
CA ARG A 4 2.84 2.13 3.05
C ARG A 4 2.67 3.13 1.92
N VAL A 5 2.78 4.43 2.23
CA VAL A 5 2.73 5.50 1.21
C VAL A 5 3.91 5.39 0.26
N TYR A 6 5.12 5.19 0.80
CA TYR A 6 6.33 5.08 -0.02
C TYR A 6 6.35 3.84 -0.91
N CYS A 7 6.01 2.67 -0.35
CA CYS A 7 5.85 1.44 -1.12
C CYS A 7 4.74 1.59 -2.17
N GLY A 8 3.63 2.24 -1.81
CA GLY A 8 2.54 2.54 -2.75
C GLY A 8 3.04 3.33 -3.96
N LYS A 9 3.80 4.40 -3.73
CA LYS A 9 4.43 5.18 -4.81
C LYS A 9 5.31 4.31 -5.71
N LEU A 10 6.25 3.55 -5.13
CA LEU A 10 7.18 2.72 -5.90
C LEU A 10 6.46 1.61 -6.70
N MET A 11 5.44 0.99 -6.09
CA MET A 11 4.61 0.00 -6.77
C MET A 11 3.87 0.64 -7.94
N LEU A 12 3.26 1.82 -7.74
CA LEU A 12 2.57 2.53 -8.81
C LEU A 12 3.51 2.90 -9.96
N ASP A 13 4.71 3.39 -9.67
CA ASP A 13 5.74 3.69 -10.68
C ASP A 13 6.07 2.44 -11.52
N GLN A 14 6.24 1.28 -10.87
CA GLN A 14 6.47 0.01 -11.55
C GLN A 14 5.26 -0.44 -12.38
N GLY A 15 4.04 -0.29 -11.86
CA GLY A 15 2.81 -0.64 -12.57
C GLY A 15 2.61 0.19 -13.84
N VAL A 16 2.87 1.50 -13.78
CA VAL A 16 2.81 2.40 -14.94
C VAL A 16 3.88 2.04 -15.98
N LEU A 17 5.11 1.77 -15.54
CA LEU A 17 6.18 1.34 -16.43
C LEU A 17 5.85 -0.01 -17.11
N ALA A 18 5.29 -0.96 -16.36
CA ALA A 18 4.87 -2.25 -16.88
C ALA A 18 3.75 -2.10 -17.92
N ALA A 19 2.76 -1.23 -17.67
CA ALA A 19 1.70 -0.93 -18.64
C ALA A 19 2.25 -0.35 -19.95
N LYS A 20 3.23 0.55 -19.86
CA LYS A 20 3.92 1.10 -21.04
C LYS A 20 4.64 -0.01 -21.81
N LYS A 21 5.39 -0.87 -21.12
CA LYS A 21 6.15 -1.97 -21.74
C LYS A 21 5.26 -3.01 -22.40
N LEU A 22 4.15 -3.39 -21.76
CA LEU A 22 3.18 -4.32 -22.34
C LEU A 22 2.59 -3.77 -23.66
N LYS A 23 2.31 -2.47 -23.72
CA LYS A 23 1.82 -1.80 -24.94
C LYS A 23 2.85 -1.80 -26.08
N GLU A 24 4.14 -1.68 -25.75
CA GLU A 24 5.24 -1.69 -26.73
C GLU A 24 5.52 -3.10 -27.29
N LEU A 25 5.45 -4.12 -26.43
CA LEU A 25 5.84 -5.50 -26.77
C LEU A 25 4.68 -6.34 -27.36
N GLY A 26 3.43 -5.99 -27.02
CA GLY A 26 2.26 -6.75 -27.41
C GLY A 26 1.95 -7.92 -26.47
N GLU A 27 0.73 -8.45 -26.60
CA GLU A 27 0.14 -9.45 -25.70
C GLU A 27 0.76 -10.85 -25.84
N ASP A 28 1.34 -11.16 -27.00
CA ASP A 28 1.93 -12.46 -27.31
C ASP A 28 3.42 -12.58 -26.91
N HIS A 29 4.01 -11.50 -26.36
CA HIS A 29 5.40 -11.50 -25.90
C HIS A 29 5.57 -12.38 -24.66
N TYR A 30 6.70 -13.09 -24.53
CA TYR A 30 6.93 -14.02 -23.42
C TYR A 30 6.86 -13.34 -22.04
N ASP A 31 7.24 -12.06 -21.94
CA ASP A 31 7.14 -11.23 -20.73
C ASP A 31 5.75 -10.60 -20.48
N ALA A 32 4.76 -10.79 -21.37
CA ALA A 32 3.46 -10.11 -21.25
C ALA A 32 2.77 -10.43 -19.91
N ASN A 33 2.82 -11.69 -19.47
CA ASN A 33 2.24 -12.10 -18.19
C ASN A 33 2.98 -11.51 -16.98
N PHE A 34 4.29 -11.30 -17.07
CA PHE A 34 5.05 -10.62 -16.03
C PHE A 34 4.58 -9.16 -15.85
N PHE A 35 4.41 -8.42 -16.96
CA PHE A 35 3.92 -7.05 -16.90
C PHE A 35 2.47 -6.97 -16.39
N LYS A 36 1.59 -7.87 -16.85
CA LYS A 36 0.21 -7.97 -16.32
C LYS A 36 0.20 -8.20 -14.81
N GLY A 37 1.08 -9.10 -14.31
CA GLY A 37 1.24 -9.36 -12.88
C GLY A 37 1.69 -8.12 -12.10
N LYS A 38 2.63 -7.33 -12.64
CA LYS A 38 3.07 -6.06 -12.05
C LYS A 38 1.95 -5.03 -11.99
N ILE A 39 1.16 -4.88 -13.05
CA ILE A 39 0.01 -3.97 -13.10
C ILE A 39 -1.03 -4.37 -12.05
N ALA A 40 -1.41 -5.65 -12.02
CA ALA A 40 -2.42 -6.17 -11.09
C ALA A 40 -1.99 -6.01 -9.63
N SER A 41 -0.74 -6.37 -9.30
CA SER A 41 -0.20 -6.25 -7.95
C SER A 41 -0.14 -4.79 -7.48
N SER A 42 0.27 -3.88 -8.37
CA SER A 42 0.32 -2.45 -8.07
C SER A 42 -1.07 -1.90 -7.78
N LYS A 43 -2.06 -2.24 -8.62
CA LYS A 43 -3.46 -1.88 -8.39
C LYS A 43 -3.98 -2.42 -7.06
N PHE A 44 -3.72 -3.69 -6.76
CA PHE A 44 -4.15 -4.30 -5.50
C PHE A 44 -3.59 -3.55 -4.29
N TYR A 45 -2.27 -3.30 -4.26
CA TYR A 45 -1.64 -2.63 -3.12
C TYR A 45 -2.16 -1.21 -2.92
N ILE A 46 -2.29 -0.43 -4.00
CA ILE A 46 -2.83 0.94 -3.95
C ILE A 46 -4.28 0.95 -3.47
N MET A 47 -5.12 0.02 -3.93
CA MET A 47 -6.55 0.03 -3.63
C MET A 47 -6.91 -0.62 -2.29
N ASN A 48 -6.06 -1.52 -1.76
CA ASN A 48 -6.40 -2.32 -0.57
C ASN A 48 -5.48 -2.06 0.62
N VAL A 49 -4.20 -1.73 0.41
CA VAL A 49 -3.23 -1.58 1.51
C VAL A 49 -2.96 -0.12 1.84
N VAL A 50 -2.78 0.73 0.82
CA VAL A 50 -2.52 2.16 1.03
C VAL A 50 -3.65 2.85 1.81
N PRO A 51 -4.96 2.58 1.59
CA PRO A 51 -6.03 3.28 2.30
C PRO A 51 -6.02 3.11 3.82
N GLU A 52 -5.35 2.07 4.35
CA GLU A 52 -5.19 1.89 5.80
C GLU A 52 -4.54 3.10 6.49
N VAL A 53 -3.77 3.92 5.75
CA VAL A 53 -3.14 5.14 6.29
C VAL A 53 -4.16 6.13 6.86
N PHE A 54 -5.38 6.16 6.34
CA PHE A 54 -6.46 7.00 6.88
C PHE A 54 -6.95 6.50 8.24
N GLY A 55 -6.98 5.18 8.43
CA GLY A 55 -7.26 4.58 9.74
C GLY A 55 -6.19 4.94 10.77
N PHE A 56 -4.92 4.83 10.39
CA PHE A 56 -3.81 5.26 11.24
C PHE A 56 -3.88 6.76 11.57
N GLU A 57 -4.14 7.62 10.60
CA GLU A 57 -4.25 9.06 10.80
C GLU A 57 -5.41 9.42 11.73
N SER A 58 -6.57 8.79 11.55
CA SER A 58 -7.73 8.96 12.43
C SER A 58 -7.40 8.56 13.86
N ALA A 59 -6.80 7.38 14.07
CA ALA A 59 -6.41 6.91 15.40
C ALA A 59 -5.37 7.82 16.06
N MET A 60 -4.37 8.30 15.31
CA MET A 60 -3.37 9.22 15.84
C MET A 60 -3.97 10.56 16.27
N LYS A 61 -4.99 11.07 15.55
CA LYS A 61 -5.70 12.31 15.90
C LYS A 61 -6.55 12.19 17.16
N VAL A 62 -7.00 10.98 17.52
CA VAL A 62 -7.71 10.76 18.79
C VAL A 62 -6.79 11.03 19.97
N ALA A 63 -5.47 10.79 19.82
CA ALA A 63 -4.47 11.00 20.86
C ALA A 63 -4.87 10.37 22.21
N ASP A 64 -5.48 9.19 22.17
CA ASP A 64 -5.92 8.47 23.37
C ASP A 64 -4.72 8.13 24.27
N THR A 65 -4.80 8.55 25.53
CA THR A 65 -3.79 8.31 26.56
C THR A 65 -4.27 7.33 27.63
N SER A 66 -5.44 6.68 27.44
CA SER A 66 -6.03 5.79 28.44
C SER A 66 -5.09 4.69 28.90
N ALA A 67 -4.24 4.18 28.00
CA ALA A 67 -3.24 3.16 28.30
C ALA A 67 -2.16 3.62 29.31
N ILE A 68 -1.89 4.92 29.41
CA ILE A 68 -0.91 5.49 30.36
C ILE A 68 -1.59 6.21 31.55
N ASP A 69 -2.86 6.59 31.41
CA ASP A 69 -3.62 7.25 32.47
C ASP A 69 -4.24 6.27 33.48
N ILE A 70 -4.39 5.00 33.09
CA ILE A 70 -4.97 3.98 33.97
C ILE A 70 -4.05 3.68 35.16
N ALA A 71 -4.64 3.39 36.33
CA ALA A 71 -3.87 2.98 37.50
C ALA A 71 -3.14 1.65 37.22
N GLU A 72 -1.90 1.53 37.69
CA GLU A 72 -1.07 0.33 37.50
C GLU A 72 -1.76 -0.93 38.06
N ASP A 73 -2.46 -0.80 39.18
CA ASP A 73 -3.24 -1.90 39.79
C ASP A 73 -4.35 -2.45 38.87
N CYS A 74 -4.76 -1.72 37.83
CA CYS A 74 -5.70 -2.21 36.82
C CYS A 74 -5.04 -3.05 35.71
N LEU A 75 -3.70 -3.09 35.68
CA LEU A 75 -2.90 -3.85 34.70
C LEU A 75 -2.33 -5.16 35.28
N LEU A 76 -2.53 -5.41 36.57
CA LEU A 76 -2.02 -6.57 37.33
C LEU A 76 -3.03 -7.74 37.40
#